data_AF-A0A3C7W4B8-F1
#
_entry.id   AF-A0A3C7W4B8-F1
#
_cell.length_a   1.000
_cell.length_b   1.000
_cell.length_c   1.000
_cell.angle_alpha   90.00
_cell.angle_beta   90.00
_cell.angle_gamma   90.00
#
_symmetry.space_group_name_H-M   'P 1'
#
loop_
_entity.id
_entity.type
_entity.pdbx_description
1 polymer ?
#
loop_
_entity_poly.entity_id
_entity_poly.type
_entity_poly.pdbx_seq_one_letter_code
_entity_poly.pdbx_strand_id
1 'polypeptide(L)'
;MGHLSRFMDHHYRHFNAAAMMDAAKAYRAHIAAGRQLLVSLAGAMSTAELGLSLAEMIRQDKVHAISCTGANLEEDLYNLVAHDHYERVPNYRNLSDAEEQALLDRHLNRVTDTCIPEEEAIRRIEDAIVALWQRAGEAGEARFPHEYFFELIRSGVLEEHYQIDPKDSWLAAAAEKNLPMVVPGWEDSTTGNIFAARVITG
;
A
#
# COMPACT_ATOMS: atom_id res chain seq x y z
N MET A 1 -17.31 -18.88 -16.52
CA MET A 1 -16.56 -17.62 -16.77
C MET A 1 -17.54 -16.46 -16.72
N GLY A 2 -17.18 -15.36 -16.05
CA GLY A 2 -18.03 -14.17 -15.96
C GLY A 2 -18.17 -13.42 -17.29
N HIS A 3 -19.07 -12.44 -17.35
CA HIS A 3 -19.32 -11.64 -18.57
C HIS A 3 -18.06 -10.90 -19.04
N LEU A 4 -17.30 -10.27 -18.13
CA LEU A 4 -16.03 -9.62 -18.42
C LEU A 4 -14.97 -10.59 -18.96
N SER A 5 -14.81 -11.77 -18.34
CA SER A 5 -13.82 -12.76 -18.81
C SER A 5 -14.09 -13.21 -20.24
N ARG A 6 -15.37 -13.39 -20.63
CA ARG A 6 -15.75 -13.74 -22.00
C ARG A 6 -15.47 -12.61 -22.98
N PHE A 7 -15.76 -11.37 -22.59
CA PHE A 7 -15.44 -10.19 -23.39
C PHE A 7 -13.92 -10.11 -23.66
N MET A 8 -13.11 -10.21 -22.61
CA MET A 8 -11.66 -10.13 -22.73
C MET A 8 -11.11 -11.28 -23.58
N ASP A 9 -11.55 -12.52 -23.36
CA ASP A 9 -11.11 -13.66 -24.18
C ASP A 9 -11.49 -13.51 -25.66
N HIS A 10 -12.63 -12.88 -25.97
CA HIS A 10 -13.03 -12.63 -27.35
C HIS A 10 -12.24 -11.50 -28.01
N HIS A 11 -11.96 -10.40 -27.29
CA HIS A 11 -11.41 -9.17 -27.86
C HIS A 11 -9.89 -8.99 -27.69
N TYR A 12 -9.28 -9.51 -26.62
CA TYR A 12 -7.89 -9.22 -26.25
C TYR A 12 -6.93 -10.21 -26.92
N ARG A 13 -6.77 -10.08 -28.24
CA ARG A 13 -6.06 -11.09 -29.07
C ARG A 13 -4.62 -10.75 -29.44
N HIS A 14 -4.21 -9.49 -29.36
CA HIS A 14 -2.88 -9.05 -29.81
C HIS A 14 -2.24 -8.04 -28.85
N PHE A 15 -0.91 -7.88 -28.95
CA PHE A 15 -0.10 -6.90 -28.21
C PHE A 15 -0.31 -6.98 -26.68
N ASN A 16 -0.34 -5.84 -25.98
CA ASN A 16 -0.49 -5.77 -24.53
C ASN A 16 -1.81 -6.38 -24.04
N ALA A 17 -2.86 -6.37 -24.86
CA ALA A 17 -4.13 -7.02 -24.52
C ALA A 17 -3.99 -8.55 -24.46
N ALA A 18 -3.30 -9.16 -25.44
CA ALA A 18 -2.99 -10.59 -25.39
C ALA A 18 -2.08 -10.94 -24.22
N ALA A 19 -1.02 -10.14 -23.99
CA ALA A 19 -0.10 -10.37 -22.89
C ALA A 19 -0.80 -10.40 -21.53
N MET A 20 -1.81 -9.53 -21.32
CA MET A 20 -2.64 -9.56 -20.13
C MET A 20 -3.46 -10.87 -20.01
N MET A 21 -4.06 -11.33 -21.12
CA MET A 21 -4.80 -12.60 -21.14
C MET A 21 -3.90 -13.80 -20.84
N ASP A 22 -2.69 -13.81 -21.40
CA ASP A 22 -1.70 -14.86 -21.17
C ASP A 22 -1.24 -14.87 -19.71
N ALA A 23 -0.97 -13.70 -19.12
CA ALA A 23 -0.64 -13.57 -17.70
C ALA A 23 -1.76 -14.10 -16.80
N ALA A 24 -3.02 -13.74 -17.07
CA ALA A 24 -4.17 -14.22 -16.29
C ALA A 24 -4.36 -15.74 -16.41
N LYS A 25 -4.19 -16.31 -17.60
CA LYS A 25 -4.26 -17.76 -17.85
C LYS A 25 -3.12 -18.50 -17.15
N ALA A 26 -1.89 -17.99 -17.27
CA ALA A 26 -0.71 -18.55 -16.61
C ALA A 26 -0.86 -18.53 -15.08
N TYR A 27 -1.35 -17.43 -14.52
CA TYR A 27 -1.57 -17.32 -13.09
C TYR A 27 -2.61 -18.32 -12.58
N ARG A 28 -3.73 -18.49 -13.29
CA ARG A 28 -4.74 -19.51 -12.96
C ARG A 28 -4.15 -20.92 -12.99
N ALA A 29 -3.34 -21.24 -13.99
CA ALA A 29 -2.68 -22.53 -14.08
C ALA A 29 -1.66 -22.74 -12.94
N HIS A 30 -0.93 -21.69 -12.56
CA HIS A 30 0.03 -21.70 -11.46
C HIS A 30 -0.64 -22.06 -10.12
N ILE A 31 -1.75 -21.39 -9.79
CA ILE A 31 -2.52 -21.70 -8.58
C ILE A 31 -3.16 -23.08 -8.67
N ALA A 32 -3.75 -23.45 -9.81
CA ALA A 32 -4.37 -24.77 -9.98
C ALA A 32 -3.36 -25.92 -9.80
N ALA A 33 -2.09 -25.67 -10.06
CA ALA A 33 -0.99 -26.59 -9.80
C ALA A 33 -0.51 -26.60 -8.33
N GLY A 34 -1.20 -25.90 -7.41
CA GLY A 34 -0.86 -25.82 -5.99
C GLY A 34 0.40 -25.02 -5.69
N ARG A 35 0.82 -24.13 -6.61
CA ARG A 35 2.04 -23.34 -6.46
C ARG A 35 1.77 -22.00 -5.78
N GLN A 36 2.75 -21.55 -5.00
CA GLN A 36 2.69 -20.28 -4.29
C GLN A 36 3.11 -19.11 -5.19
N LEU A 37 2.52 -17.93 -4.95
CA LEU A 37 2.82 -16.70 -5.69
C LEU A 37 3.43 -15.66 -4.75
N LEU A 38 4.60 -15.13 -5.16
CA LEU A 38 5.13 -13.87 -4.66
C LEU A 38 4.69 -12.75 -5.60
N VAL A 39 4.15 -11.66 -5.04
CA VAL A 39 3.83 -10.43 -5.78
C VAL A 39 4.89 -9.38 -5.50
N SER A 40 5.44 -8.77 -6.54
CA SER A 40 6.33 -7.62 -6.42
C SER A 40 5.55 -6.35 -6.75
N LEU A 41 5.51 -5.39 -5.83
CA LEU A 41 4.82 -4.11 -5.96
C LEU A 41 5.82 -2.99 -6.20
N ALA A 42 5.59 -2.21 -7.26
CA ALA A 42 6.30 -0.97 -7.51
C ALA A 42 5.70 0.18 -6.66
N GLY A 43 6.41 1.31 -6.56
CA GLY A 43 5.90 2.50 -5.88
C GLY A 43 4.57 3.02 -6.48
N ALA A 44 3.78 3.71 -5.66
CA ALA A 44 2.44 4.27 -5.93
C ALA A 44 1.29 3.27 -6.17
N MET A 45 1.50 1.95 -6.10
CA MET A 45 0.40 0.99 -6.31
C MET A 45 -0.64 1.00 -5.19
N SER A 46 -0.25 1.37 -3.97
CA SER A 46 -1.18 1.51 -2.85
C SER A 46 -2.01 2.78 -2.99
N THR A 47 -1.41 3.91 -3.39
CA THR A 47 -2.15 5.11 -3.81
C THR A 47 -3.09 4.86 -4.99
N ALA A 48 -2.73 3.97 -5.91
CA ALA A 48 -3.60 3.55 -7.02
C ALA A 48 -4.73 2.58 -6.59
N GLU A 49 -4.95 2.41 -5.29
CA GLU A 49 -6.02 1.59 -4.69
C GLU A 49 -5.99 0.12 -5.14
N LEU A 50 -4.77 -0.43 -5.35
CA LEU A 50 -4.62 -1.86 -5.64
C LEU A 50 -5.20 -2.74 -4.52
N GLY A 51 -5.31 -2.19 -3.31
CA GLY A 51 -5.93 -2.81 -2.14
C GLY A 51 -7.29 -3.47 -2.42
N LEU A 52 -8.16 -2.82 -3.20
CA LEU A 52 -9.47 -3.33 -3.61
C LEU A 52 -9.42 -4.75 -4.20
N SER A 53 -8.37 -5.06 -4.95
CA SER A 53 -8.20 -6.38 -5.57
C SER A 53 -7.20 -7.26 -4.80
N LEU A 54 -6.09 -6.68 -4.36
CA LEU A 54 -4.99 -7.43 -3.75
C LEU A 54 -5.38 -7.98 -2.37
N ALA A 55 -6.12 -7.21 -1.56
CA ALA A 55 -6.58 -7.65 -0.25
C ALA A 55 -7.47 -8.90 -0.36
N GLU A 56 -8.37 -8.94 -1.35
CA GLU A 56 -9.20 -10.11 -1.63
C GLU A 56 -8.37 -11.32 -2.09
N MET A 57 -7.36 -11.08 -2.93
CA MET A 57 -6.45 -12.15 -3.36
C MET A 57 -5.63 -12.74 -2.21
N ILE A 58 -5.22 -11.92 -1.24
CA ILE A 58 -4.54 -12.38 -0.01
C ILE A 58 -5.51 -13.20 0.85
N ARG A 59 -6.72 -12.70 1.11
CA ARG A 59 -7.73 -13.42 1.92
C ARG A 59 -8.08 -14.80 1.36
N GLN A 60 -8.12 -14.92 0.04
CA GLN A 60 -8.43 -16.14 -0.71
C GLN A 60 -7.20 -17.07 -0.91
N ASP A 61 -6.09 -16.82 -0.23
CA ASP A 61 -4.85 -17.63 -0.32
C ASP A 61 -4.29 -17.73 -1.75
N LYS A 62 -4.44 -16.66 -2.55
CA LYS A 62 -3.95 -16.59 -3.93
C LYS A 62 -2.61 -15.84 -4.05
N VAL A 63 -2.24 -15.10 -3.01
CA VAL A 63 -0.95 -14.42 -2.84
C VAL A 63 -0.33 -14.93 -1.55
N HIS A 64 0.95 -15.30 -1.60
CA HIS A 64 1.63 -16.02 -0.53
C HIS A 64 2.85 -15.28 0.03
N ALA A 65 3.36 -14.29 -0.70
CA ALA A 65 4.40 -13.40 -0.25
C ALA A 65 4.33 -12.08 -1.03
N ILE A 66 4.84 -10.99 -0.43
CA ILE A 66 4.92 -9.68 -1.09
C ILE A 66 6.35 -9.14 -0.99
N SER A 67 6.86 -8.59 -2.10
CA SER A 67 8.02 -7.70 -2.12
C SER A 67 7.55 -6.31 -2.49
N CYS A 68 7.82 -5.29 -1.67
CA CYS A 68 7.33 -3.94 -1.91
C CYS A 68 8.26 -2.87 -1.34
N THR A 69 8.07 -1.61 -1.72
CA THR A 69 8.80 -0.47 -1.13
C THR A 69 8.20 -0.06 0.21
N GLY A 70 8.91 0.78 0.99
CA GLY A 70 8.35 1.34 2.22
C GLY A 70 7.10 2.18 1.99
N ALA A 71 7.11 2.99 0.93
CA ALA A 71 5.96 3.78 0.48
C ALA A 71 4.67 2.95 0.32
N ASN A 72 4.76 1.70 -0.13
CA ASN A 72 3.56 0.87 -0.26
C ASN A 72 2.92 0.51 1.08
N LEU A 73 3.70 0.29 2.15
CA LEU A 73 3.11 -0.01 3.46
C LEU A 73 2.37 1.22 4.00
N GLU A 74 3.04 2.36 3.97
CA GLU A 74 2.49 3.58 4.56
C GLU A 74 1.32 4.11 3.73
N GLU A 75 1.38 4.11 2.40
CA GLU A 75 0.29 4.60 1.56
C GLU A 75 -0.99 3.75 1.67
N ASP A 76 -0.90 2.43 1.85
CA ASP A 76 -2.10 1.61 2.11
C ASP A 76 -2.69 1.92 3.50
N LEU A 77 -1.84 2.16 4.50
CA LEU A 77 -2.28 2.59 5.82
C LEU A 77 -2.87 4.00 5.81
N TYR A 78 -2.29 4.92 5.03
CA TYR A 78 -2.80 6.28 4.83
C TYR A 78 -4.17 6.25 4.16
N ASN A 79 -4.33 5.40 3.15
CA ASN A 79 -5.63 5.15 2.54
C ASN A 79 -6.63 4.64 3.59
N LEU A 80 -6.19 3.76 4.50
CA LEU A 80 -7.06 3.24 5.56
C LEU A 80 -7.57 4.31 6.52
N VAL A 81 -6.73 5.27 6.93
CA VAL A 81 -7.05 6.24 8.01
C VAL A 81 -7.30 7.67 7.57
N ALA A 82 -7.07 8.01 6.29
CA ALA A 82 -7.11 9.37 5.78
C ALA A 82 -7.68 9.52 4.35
N HIS A 83 -8.34 8.48 3.81
CA HIS A 83 -8.93 8.49 2.45
C HIS A 83 -9.78 9.74 2.09
N ASP A 84 -10.62 10.22 3.01
CA ASP A 84 -11.56 11.32 2.75
C ASP A 84 -10.85 12.66 2.43
N HIS A 85 -9.54 12.73 2.71
CA HIS A 85 -8.71 13.90 2.46
C HIS A 85 -7.91 13.81 1.15
N TYR A 86 -8.06 12.73 0.37
CA TYR A 86 -7.39 12.58 -0.93
C TYR A 86 -7.97 13.60 -1.94
N GLU A 87 -7.09 14.25 -2.70
CA GLU A 87 -7.50 15.20 -3.74
C GLU A 87 -7.06 14.74 -5.12
N ARG A 88 -8.01 14.66 -6.04
CA ARG A 88 -7.71 14.35 -7.45
C ARG A 88 -7.21 15.59 -8.17
N VAL A 89 -6.19 15.41 -8.99
CA VAL A 89 -5.60 16.43 -9.87
C VAL A 89 -5.76 15.99 -11.34
N PRO A 90 -6.91 16.26 -11.99
CA PRO A 90 -7.22 15.73 -13.32
C PRO A 90 -6.20 16.13 -14.41
N ASN A 91 -5.61 17.33 -14.30
CA ASN A 91 -4.69 17.89 -15.28
C ASN A 91 -3.21 17.77 -14.86
N TYR A 92 -2.86 16.82 -13.98
CA TYR A 92 -1.53 16.70 -13.37
C TYR A 92 -0.33 16.66 -14.34
N ARG A 93 -0.55 16.32 -15.62
CA ARG A 93 0.51 16.31 -16.65
C ARG A 93 0.88 17.69 -17.17
N ASN A 94 0.04 18.70 -16.95
CA ASN A 94 0.16 20.03 -17.53
C ASN A 94 -0.04 21.15 -16.49
N LEU A 95 0.35 20.91 -15.23
CA LEU A 95 0.31 21.96 -14.21
C LEU A 95 1.32 23.06 -14.55
N SER A 96 0.89 24.30 -14.40
CA SER A 96 1.78 25.47 -14.41
C SER A 96 2.56 25.58 -13.11
N ASP A 97 3.67 26.31 -13.12
CA ASP A 97 4.48 26.57 -11.92
C ASP A 97 3.66 27.16 -10.77
N ALA A 98 2.66 28.00 -11.08
CA ALA A 98 1.75 28.58 -10.09
C ALA A 98 0.79 27.55 -9.48
N GLU A 99 0.35 26.57 -10.26
CA GLU A 99 -0.50 25.48 -9.76
C GLU A 99 0.31 24.49 -8.90
N GLU A 100 1.55 24.17 -9.28
CA GLU A 100 2.46 23.38 -8.44
C GLU A 100 2.75 24.10 -7.12
N GLN A 101 3.01 25.41 -7.16
CA GLN A 101 3.19 26.23 -5.95
C GLN A 101 1.93 26.23 -5.07
N ALA A 102 0.74 26.31 -5.66
CA ALA A 102 -0.51 26.28 -4.90
C ALA A 102 -0.73 24.93 -4.20
N LEU A 103 -0.29 23.80 -4.79
CA LEU A 103 -0.30 22.50 -4.12
C LEU A 103 0.69 22.49 -2.94
N LEU A 104 1.91 23.02 -3.14
CA LEU A 104 2.93 23.13 -2.11
C LEU A 104 2.47 23.99 -0.92
N ASP A 105 1.88 25.16 -1.18
CA ASP A 105 1.37 26.09 -0.15
C ASP A 105 0.24 25.46 0.70
N ARG A 106 -0.44 24.46 0.13
CA ARG A 106 -1.49 23.67 0.80
C ARG A 106 -0.96 22.38 1.42
N HIS A 107 0.35 22.12 1.36
CA HIS A 107 0.99 20.89 1.81
C HIS A 107 0.42 19.61 1.18
N LEU A 108 0.03 19.69 -0.10
CA LEU A 108 -0.51 18.54 -0.83
C LEU A 108 0.57 17.77 -1.57
N ASN A 109 1.13 16.75 -0.93
CA ASN A 109 2.05 15.82 -1.56
C ASN A 109 1.33 15.05 -2.68
N ARG A 110 1.91 15.02 -3.88
CA ARG A 110 1.25 14.48 -5.08
C ARG A 110 1.97 13.28 -5.65
N VAL A 111 1.20 12.21 -5.86
CA VAL A 111 1.58 11.05 -6.65
C VAL A 111 0.71 11.04 -7.91
N THR A 112 1.35 11.29 -9.05
CA THR A 112 0.68 11.46 -10.34
C THR A 112 -0.50 12.43 -10.29
N ASP A 113 -1.72 11.92 -10.35
CA ASP A 113 -3.01 12.60 -10.41
C ASP A 113 -3.74 12.62 -9.07
N THR A 114 -3.05 12.29 -7.98
CA THR A 114 -3.65 12.13 -6.66
C THR A 114 -2.75 12.76 -5.60
N CYS A 115 -3.31 13.66 -4.79
CA CYS A 115 -2.66 14.22 -3.63
C CYS A 115 -3.00 13.36 -2.40
N ILE A 116 -1.95 12.97 -1.68
CA ILE A 116 -2.01 12.12 -0.50
C ILE A 116 -2.01 13.02 0.75
N PRO A 117 -2.93 12.82 1.69
CA PRO A 117 -3.04 13.61 2.91
C PRO A 117 -2.06 13.11 3.97
N GLU A 118 -0.76 13.17 3.66
CA GLU A 118 0.29 12.65 4.54
C GLU A 118 0.24 13.25 5.95
N GLU A 119 0.03 14.57 6.08
CA GLU A 119 -0.04 15.20 7.41
C GLU A 119 -1.18 14.63 8.26
N GLU A 120 -2.37 14.47 7.68
CA GLU A 120 -3.53 13.91 8.40
C GLU A 120 -3.34 12.42 8.72
N ALA A 121 -2.65 11.67 7.87
CA ALA A 121 -2.35 10.28 8.14
C ALA A 121 -1.28 10.12 9.22
N ILE A 122 -0.18 10.88 9.13
CA ILE A 122 0.94 10.86 10.08
C ILE A 122 0.46 11.27 11.47
N ARG A 123 -0.37 12.31 11.60
CA ARG A 123 -0.96 12.71 12.90
C ARG A 123 -1.67 11.57 13.63
N ARG A 124 -2.22 10.59 12.90
CA ARG A 124 -2.93 9.43 13.47
C ARG A 124 -2.00 8.24 13.74
N ILE A 125 -0.91 8.11 12.99
CA ILE A 125 -0.04 6.93 12.98
C ILE A 125 1.21 7.13 13.83
N GLU A 126 1.78 8.33 13.84
CA GLU A 126 3.13 8.59 14.33
C GLU A 126 3.33 8.19 15.80
N ASP A 127 2.48 8.66 16.70
CA ASP A 127 2.63 8.36 18.13
C ASP A 127 2.59 6.86 18.40
N ALA A 128 1.69 6.15 17.70
CA ALA A 128 1.51 4.71 17.88
C ALA A 128 2.69 3.90 17.32
N ILE A 129 3.23 4.27 16.15
CA ILE A 129 4.39 3.59 15.55
C ILE A 129 5.69 3.91 16.30
N VAL A 130 5.84 5.14 16.80
CA VAL A 130 6.99 5.53 17.63
C VAL A 130 6.99 4.77 18.95
N ALA A 131 5.84 4.63 19.59
CA ALA A 131 5.72 3.84 20.81
C ALA A 131 6.11 2.36 20.58
N LEU A 132 5.76 1.80 19.41
CA LEU A 132 6.18 0.45 19.01
C LEU A 132 7.71 0.32 18.89
N TRP A 133 8.35 1.28 18.24
CA TRP A 133 9.82 1.29 18.09
C TRP A 133 10.54 1.47 19.42
N GLN A 134 10.05 2.36 20.28
CA GLN A 134 10.62 2.57 21.61
C GLN A 134 10.56 1.29 22.45
N ARG A 135 9.40 0.62 22.50
CA ARG A 135 9.27 -0.66 23.21
C ARG A 135 10.23 -1.72 22.67
N ALA A 136 10.34 -1.85 21.35
CA ALA A 136 11.28 -2.80 20.75
C ALA A 136 12.74 -2.45 21.08
N GLY A 137 13.08 -1.16 21.07
CA GLY A 137 14.41 -0.66 21.48
C GLY A 137 14.74 -0.97 22.94
N GLU A 138 13.80 -0.73 23.86
CA GLU A 138 13.94 -1.06 25.28
C GLU A 138 14.09 -2.57 25.53
N ALA A 139 13.39 -3.38 24.75
CA ALA A 139 13.45 -4.84 24.81
C ALA A 139 14.68 -5.44 24.09
N GLY A 140 15.43 -4.64 23.31
CA GLY A 140 16.52 -5.13 22.48
C GLY A 140 16.06 -6.01 21.31
N GLU A 141 14.83 -5.83 20.85
CA GLU A 141 14.21 -6.60 19.78
C GLU A 141 14.48 -5.97 18.41
N ALA A 142 14.82 -6.82 17.43
CA ALA A 142 14.95 -6.42 16.03
C ALA A 142 13.83 -7.09 15.21
N ARG A 143 13.07 -6.27 14.48
CA ARG A 143 11.93 -6.68 13.68
C ARG A 143 12.00 -6.06 12.30
N PHE A 144 11.41 -6.73 11.32
CA PHE A 144 11.24 -6.18 9.99
C PHE A 144 10.23 -5.03 10.00
N PRO A 145 10.35 -4.05 9.07
CA PRO A 145 9.48 -2.89 9.04
C PRO A 145 7.98 -3.22 9.02
N HIS A 146 7.57 -4.17 8.16
CA HIS A 146 6.18 -4.59 8.04
C HIS A 146 5.61 -5.21 9.33
N GLU A 147 6.45 -5.77 10.21
CA GLU A 147 5.98 -6.36 11.46
C GLU A 147 5.48 -5.31 12.45
N TYR A 148 6.01 -4.09 12.41
CA TYR A 148 5.50 -2.97 13.21
C TYR A 148 4.14 -2.50 12.69
N PHE A 149 3.97 -2.41 11.37
CA PHE A 149 2.68 -2.08 10.75
C PHE A 149 1.63 -3.14 11.04
N PHE A 150 2.01 -4.43 10.99
CA PHE A 150 1.13 -5.52 11.34
C PHE A 150 0.68 -5.44 12.79
N GLU A 151 1.59 -5.16 13.73
CA GLU A 151 1.20 -4.96 15.13
C GLU A 151 0.29 -3.75 15.31
N LEU A 152 0.60 -2.64 14.64
CA LEU A 152 -0.22 -1.44 14.69
C LEU A 152 -1.66 -1.72 14.23
N ILE A 153 -1.83 -2.38 13.09
CA ILE A 153 -3.14 -2.78 12.58
C ILE A 153 -3.84 -3.76 13.53
N ARG A 154 -3.15 -4.83 13.95
CA ARG A 154 -3.74 -5.87 14.82
C ARG A 154 -4.08 -5.37 16.22
N SER A 155 -3.47 -4.28 16.67
CA SER A 155 -3.77 -3.68 17.97
C SER A 155 -5.14 -3.01 18.03
N GLY A 156 -5.74 -2.70 16.88
CA GLY A 156 -7.01 -1.99 16.77
C GLY A 156 -6.93 -0.50 17.10
N VAL A 157 -5.74 0.05 17.43
CA VAL A 157 -5.59 1.45 17.87
C VAL A 157 -6.00 2.48 16.79
N LEU A 158 -6.05 2.07 15.53
CA LEU A 158 -6.43 2.94 14.41
C LEU A 158 -7.90 2.76 13.97
N GLU A 159 -8.66 1.81 14.53
CA GLU A 159 -10.01 1.47 14.05
C GLU A 159 -10.99 2.64 14.07
N GLU A 160 -10.89 3.51 15.09
CA GLU A 160 -11.73 4.71 15.20
C GLU A 160 -11.46 5.74 14.08
N HIS A 161 -10.34 5.61 13.38
CA HIS A 161 -9.93 6.49 12.30
C HIS A 161 -10.16 5.91 10.91
N TYR A 162 -10.71 4.70 10.78
CA TYR A 162 -10.90 4.07 9.48
C TYR A 162 -11.87 4.83 8.59
N GLN A 163 -11.43 5.15 7.37
CA GLN A 163 -12.19 5.90 6.36
C GLN A 163 -12.58 5.04 5.15
N ILE A 164 -12.02 3.84 5.00
CA ILE A 164 -12.43 2.82 4.01
C ILE A 164 -12.79 1.50 4.72
N ASP A 165 -13.42 0.56 4.01
CA ASP A 165 -13.60 -0.80 4.53
C ASP A 165 -12.20 -1.45 4.70
N PRO A 166 -11.82 -1.95 5.89
CA PRO A 166 -10.54 -2.64 6.08
C PRO A 166 -10.31 -3.82 5.12
N LYS A 167 -11.38 -4.38 4.54
CA LYS A 167 -11.28 -5.39 3.46
C LYS A 167 -10.63 -4.86 2.20
N ASP A 168 -10.55 -3.55 2.03
CA ASP A 168 -9.93 -2.91 0.87
C ASP A 168 -8.47 -2.47 1.16
N SER A 169 -7.97 -2.68 2.38
CA SER A 169 -6.54 -2.54 2.72
C SER A 169 -5.81 -3.86 2.51
N TRP A 170 -4.82 -3.87 1.62
CA TRP A 170 -4.02 -5.08 1.40
C TRP A 170 -3.06 -5.33 2.55
N LEU A 171 -2.61 -4.27 3.24
CA LEU A 171 -1.73 -4.38 4.40
C LEU A 171 -2.48 -4.97 5.60
N ALA A 172 -3.75 -4.62 5.79
CA ALA A 172 -4.61 -5.25 6.79
C ALA A 172 -4.80 -6.75 6.50
N ALA A 173 -5.11 -7.11 5.26
CA ALA A 173 -5.22 -8.52 4.87
C ALA A 173 -3.89 -9.29 5.05
N ALA A 174 -2.75 -8.65 4.73
CA ALA A 174 -1.42 -9.21 4.94
C ALA A 174 -1.10 -9.39 6.44
N ALA A 175 -1.50 -8.43 7.28
CA ALA A 175 -1.38 -8.49 8.73
C ALA A 175 -2.24 -9.64 9.29
N GLU A 176 -3.49 -9.79 8.88
CA GLU A 176 -4.35 -10.89 9.34
C GLU A 176 -3.78 -12.27 8.98
N LYS A 177 -3.25 -12.42 7.76
CA LYS A 177 -2.66 -13.68 7.27
C LYS A 177 -1.21 -13.90 7.74
N ASN A 178 -0.60 -12.90 8.40
CA ASN A 178 0.83 -12.89 8.72
C ASN A 178 1.69 -13.23 7.49
N LEU A 179 1.43 -12.52 6.40
CA LEU A 179 2.02 -12.80 5.09
C LEU A 179 3.54 -12.55 5.12
N PRO A 180 4.38 -13.46 4.58
CA PRO A 180 5.80 -13.20 4.38
C PRO A 180 6.04 -11.97 3.49
N MET A 181 6.86 -11.04 3.97
CA MET A 181 7.17 -9.83 3.23
C MET A 181 8.66 -9.52 3.18
N VAL A 182 9.10 -8.95 2.06
CA VAL A 182 10.42 -8.36 1.88
C VAL A 182 10.22 -6.90 1.50
N VAL A 183 10.79 -5.99 2.30
CA VAL A 183 10.61 -4.54 2.11
C VAL A 183 11.97 -3.86 1.98
N PRO A 184 12.65 -4.04 0.83
CA PRO A 184 13.96 -3.42 0.62
C PRO A 184 13.80 -1.90 0.46
N GLY A 185 14.77 -1.13 0.95
CA GLY A 185 14.74 0.33 0.85
C GLY A 185 13.63 0.97 1.68
N TRP A 186 13.25 0.35 2.81
CA TRP A 186 12.22 0.88 3.71
C TRP A 186 12.53 2.31 4.16
N GLU A 187 13.81 2.63 4.34
CA GLU A 187 14.30 3.94 4.72
C GLU A 187 13.92 5.06 3.73
N ASP A 188 13.65 4.71 2.47
CA ASP A 188 13.14 5.62 1.44
C ASP A 188 11.60 5.69 1.51
N SER A 189 11.08 6.16 2.64
CA SER A 189 9.66 6.34 2.92
C SER A 189 9.43 7.47 3.92
N THR A 190 8.21 7.99 3.99
CA THR A 190 7.85 9.02 4.98
C THR A 190 8.06 8.49 6.41
N THR A 191 7.68 7.24 6.68
CA THR A 191 7.89 6.58 7.97
C THR A 191 9.37 6.35 8.25
N GLY A 192 10.17 6.03 7.23
CA GLY A 192 11.64 5.96 7.32
C GLY A 192 12.27 7.29 7.72
N ASN A 193 11.80 8.39 7.12
CA ASN A 193 12.22 9.74 7.47
C ASN A 193 11.84 10.11 8.91
N ILE A 194 10.62 9.77 9.35
CA ILE A 194 10.17 9.97 10.74
C ILE A 194 11.06 9.19 11.70
N PHE A 195 11.36 7.91 11.42
CA PHE A 195 12.25 7.10 12.25
C PHE A 195 13.62 7.76 12.41
N ALA A 196 14.25 8.17 11.30
CA ALA A 196 15.54 8.86 11.33
C ALA A 196 15.48 10.17 12.13
N ALA A 197 14.41 10.96 11.97
CA ALA A 197 14.21 12.19 12.72
C ALA A 197 14.11 11.93 14.23
N ARG A 198 13.36 10.90 14.66
CA ARG A 198 13.23 10.53 16.08
C ARG A 198 14.53 10.01 16.69
N VAL A 199 15.34 9.29 15.91
CA VAL A 199 16.69 8.90 16.35
C VAL A 199 17.59 10.13 16.59
N ILE A 200 17.44 11.18 15.77
CA ILE A 200 18.22 12.42 15.91
C ILE A 200 17.76 13.26 17.11
N THR A 201 16.45 13.35 17.35
CA THR A 201 15.90 14.21 18.42
C THR A 201 15.99 13.59 19.82
N GLY A 202 16.09 12.26 19.90
CA GLY A 202 15.76 11.52 21.12
C GLY A 202 14.28 11.59 21.45
#